data_AF-A0A1H5GIB1-F1
#
_entry.id   AF-A0A1H5GIB1-F1
#
_cell.length_a   1.000
_cell.length_b   1.000
_cell.length_c   1.000
_cell.angle_alpha   90.00
_cell.angle_beta   90.00
_cell.angle_gamma   90.00
#
_symmetry.space_group_name_H-M   'P 1'
#
loop_
_entity.id
_entity.type
_entity.pdbx_description
1 polymer ?
#
loop_
_entity_poly.entity_id
_entity_poly.type
_entity_poly.pdbx_seq_one_letter_code
_entity_poly.pdbx_strand_id
1 'polypeptide(L)'
;MDAFYASAEQAAKPSLRGKPVVVGGLGPRGVVATASYEARRFGVHSAMPMAQARRLAPNAAYLVPRFALYRSVSDQVMELLGRLSPLVEPLSLDEAFVDLEAGGTADDTASALEIGRQLREAIEAVTGLSGSVGLAGSKMLAKIASEEAKPDGIRLIAPGTEREHLAPMPVRTLPGVGPATADHLRRAGMTTVDDLAEAGEAELVRLLGKAHGASLHRMANGLDDRPVVAERDAKSVSVEDTFDMDLHDRVRVRTEVERLADRCVQRLRGAGRSGRTVVLKVRRYDFSTLTRSETLRGPTDDPAVVREAAARLLESVDTTGGVRLLGVGVTGLADFTQEDLFAQAAGERAAAVPPEDAAEARPQDDTGGHEGAAEREAGQQGRGNAEQLAARRWPAGHDVCHEVHGHGWVQGSGVGRVTVRFEEPGSPPGRVRTFRVDDPALRAAEPLPLVRDAPDYSSWPASRPKSRSGAGSPGAASSP
;
A
#
# COMPACT_ATOMS: atom_id res chain seq x y z
N MET A 1 7.44 2.45 11.87
CA MET A 1 7.14 3.89 12.05
C MET A 1 5.77 4.06 12.69
N ASP A 2 5.60 5.11 13.50
CA ASP A 2 4.36 5.30 14.25
C ASP A 2 3.36 6.19 13.51
N ALA A 3 2.11 5.71 13.39
CA ALA A 3 1.03 6.39 12.66
C ALA A 3 1.50 7.01 11.32
N PHE A 4 2.30 6.26 10.56
CA PHE A 4 3.27 6.76 9.58
C PHE A 4 2.78 7.91 8.70
N TYR A 5 1.72 7.72 7.90
CA TYR A 5 1.27 8.76 6.99
C TYR A 5 0.79 10.00 7.74
N ALA A 6 0.06 9.84 8.84
CA ALA A 6 -0.43 10.97 9.60
C ALA A 6 0.72 11.74 10.29
N SER A 7 1.71 11.04 10.83
CA SER A 7 2.91 11.65 11.42
C SER A 7 3.73 12.39 10.37
N ALA A 8 3.91 11.82 9.18
CA ALA A 8 4.57 12.49 8.05
C ALA A 8 3.82 13.77 7.61
N GLU A 9 2.48 13.73 7.59
CA GLU A 9 1.67 14.92 7.30
C GLU A 9 1.79 16.00 8.40
N GLN A 10 1.81 15.61 9.68
CA GLN A 10 2.00 16.54 10.80
C GLN A 10 3.41 17.15 10.83
N ALA A 11 4.44 16.36 10.50
CA ALA A 11 5.81 16.84 10.39
C ALA A 11 5.98 17.84 9.23
N ALA A 12 5.40 17.52 8.07
CA ALA A 12 5.45 18.36 6.88
C ALA A 12 4.66 19.67 7.01
N LYS A 13 3.61 19.68 7.86
CA LYS A 13 2.66 20.78 7.98
C LYS A 13 2.61 21.28 9.43
N PRO A 14 3.43 22.27 9.81
CA PRO A 14 3.52 22.76 11.18
C PRO A 14 2.17 23.09 11.85
N SER A 15 1.21 23.58 11.08
CA SER A 15 -0.14 23.88 11.59
C SER A 15 -0.96 22.65 12.02
N LEU A 16 -0.55 21.43 11.66
CA LEU A 16 -1.20 20.16 12.00
C LEU A 16 -0.55 19.42 13.17
N ARG A 17 0.62 19.85 13.64
CA ARG A 17 1.31 19.23 14.79
C ARG A 17 0.39 19.20 16.02
N GLY A 18 0.27 18.03 16.66
CA GLY A 18 -0.59 17.84 17.82
C GLY A 18 -2.10 17.88 17.53
N LYS A 19 -2.52 17.92 16.25
CA LYS A 19 -3.93 17.95 15.85
C LYS A 19 -4.38 16.61 15.27
N PRO A 20 -5.67 16.25 15.39
CA PRO A 20 -6.21 15.07 14.72
C PRO A 20 -6.03 15.14 13.20
N VAL A 21 -5.27 14.20 12.65
CA VAL A 21 -5.05 14.05 11.21
C VAL A 21 -5.51 12.66 10.76
N VAL A 22 -6.26 12.63 9.66
CA VAL A 22 -6.77 11.41 9.02
C VAL A 22 -6.35 11.43 7.56
N VAL A 23 -5.58 10.42 7.14
CA VAL A 23 -5.13 10.24 5.76
C VAL A 23 -5.90 9.10 5.12
N GLY A 24 -6.44 9.30 3.92
CA GLY A 24 -7.15 8.24 3.20
C GLY A 24 -7.92 8.73 1.99
N GLY A 25 -8.75 7.85 1.42
CA GLY A 25 -9.67 8.23 0.36
C GLY A 25 -10.73 9.19 0.92
N LEU A 26 -10.85 10.40 0.34
CA LEU A 26 -11.79 11.42 0.83
C LEU A 26 -13.18 11.33 0.17
N GLY A 27 -13.32 10.52 -0.89
CA GLY A 27 -14.59 10.27 -1.58
C GLY A 27 -15.60 9.48 -0.73
N PRO A 28 -16.85 9.33 -1.22
CA PRO A 28 -17.96 8.71 -0.48
C PRO A 28 -17.69 7.27 -0.03
N ARG A 29 -16.83 6.54 -0.75
CA ARG A 29 -16.45 5.15 -0.47
C ARG A 29 -15.02 5.01 0.06
N GLY A 30 -14.39 6.14 0.38
CA GLY A 30 -13.05 6.15 0.90
C GLY A 30 -12.96 5.52 2.30
N VAL A 31 -11.76 5.04 2.62
CA VAL A 31 -11.43 4.48 3.93
C VAL A 31 -10.21 5.20 4.50
N VAL A 32 -10.11 5.18 5.82
CA VAL A 32 -8.94 5.67 6.55
C VAL A 32 -7.75 4.75 6.26
N ALA A 33 -6.70 5.29 5.64
CA ALA A 33 -5.43 4.59 5.50
C ALA A 33 -4.65 4.66 6.81
N THR A 34 -4.58 5.85 7.42
CA THR A 34 -3.91 6.09 8.69
C THR A 34 -4.61 7.20 9.46
N ALA A 35 -4.67 7.06 10.79
CA ALA A 35 -5.12 8.10 11.71
C ALA A 35 -4.01 8.41 12.72
N SER A 36 -3.79 9.69 12.98
CA SER A 36 -2.88 10.17 14.03
C SER A 36 -3.33 9.71 15.41
N TYR A 37 -2.43 9.69 16.40
CA TYR A 37 -2.80 9.31 17.77
C TYR A 37 -3.89 10.23 18.34
N GLU A 38 -3.90 11.52 17.98
CA GLU A 38 -4.94 12.45 18.40
C GLU A 38 -6.29 12.12 17.77
N ALA A 39 -6.33 11.65 16.52
CA ALA A 39 -7.54 11.17 15.87
C ALA A 39 -8.03 9.83 16.46
N ARG A 40 -7.10 8.94 16.83
CA ARG A 40 -7.42 7.64 17.47
C ARG A 40 -8.15 7.81 18.81
N ARG A 41 -7.89 8.90 19.55
CA ARG A 41 -8.65 9.23 20.78
C ARG A 41 -10.16 9.43 20.54
N PHE A 42 -10.56 9.79 19.32
CA PHE A 42 -11.97 9.88 18.91
C PHE A 42 -12.52 8.55 18.39
N GLY A 43 -11.76 7.46 18.48
CA GLY A 43 -12.13 6.15 17.97
C GLY A 43 -11.84 5.92 16.49
N VAL A 44 -11.20 6.88 15.79
CA VAL A 44 -10.83 6.71 14.38
C VAL A 44 -9.67 5.71 14.25
N HIS A 45 -9.77 4.75 13.34
CA HIS A 45 -8.73 3.74 13.10
C HIS A 45 -8.60 3.41 11.60
N SER A 46 -7.50 2.76 11.22
CA SER A 46 -7.28 2.30 9.84
C SER A 46 -8.40 1.35 9.38
N ALA A 47 -8.66 1.34 8.08
CA ALA A 47 -9.76 0.63 7.40
C ALA A 47 -11.19 1.08 7.81
N MET A 48 -11.34 2.06 8.70
CA MET A 48 -12.65 2.66 9.00
C MET A 48 -13.20 3.39 7.76
N PRO A 49 -14.52 3.29 7.46
CA PRO A 49 -15.15 4.11 6.44
C PRO A 49 -14.97 5.61 6.71
N MET A 50 -14.59 6.39 5.69
CA MET A 50 -14.29 7.81 5.86
C MET A 50 -15.49 8.60 6.39
N ALA A 51 -16.72 8.24 5.99
CA ALA A 51 -17.95 8.82 6.52
C ALA A 51 -18.11 8.61 8.03
N GLN A 52 -17.70 7.46 8.56
CA GLN A 52 -17.71 7.19 10.00
C GLN A 52 -16.64 8.00 10.72
N ALA A 53 -15.43 8.06 10.16
CA ALA A 53 -14.34 8.88 10.70
C ALA A 53 -14.77 10.36 10.81
N ARG A 54 -15.47 10.91 9.80
CA ARG A 54 -16.03 12.29 9.82
C ARG A 54 -17.08 12.52 10.89
N ARG A 55 -17.88 11.50 11.23
CA ARG A 55 -18.84 11.59 12.34
C ARG A 55 -18.15 11.59 13.70
N LEU A 56 -17.11 10.77 13.86
CA LEU A 56 -16.36 10.64 15.12
C LEU A 56 -15.46 11.84 15.39
N ALA A 57 -14.79 12.38 14.37
CA ALA A 57 -13.82 13.45 14.50
C ALA A 57 -14.08 14.60 13.48
N PRO A 58 -15.22 15.30 13.56
CA PRO A 58 -15.64 16.27 12.53
C PRO A 58 -14.64 17.42 12.30
N ASN A 59 -13.83 17.74 13.32
CA ASN A 59 -12.84 18.81 13.27
C ASN A 59 -11.41 18.33 12.93
N ALA A 60 -11.24 17.05 12.57
CA ALA A 60 -9.95 16.53 12.13
C ALA A 60 -9.54 17.08 10.75
N ALA A 61 -8.24 17.14 10.48
CA ALA A 61 -7.74 17.38 9.14
C ALA A 61 -7.84 16.09 8.32
N TYR A 62 -8.51 16.17 7.16
CA TYR A 62 -8.70 15.04 6.25
C TYR A 62 -7.89 15.26 4.99
N LEU A 63 -6.88 14.42 4.77
CA LEU A 63 -5.89 14.58 3.70
C LEU A 63 -5.88 13.37 2.76
N VAL A 64 -5.58 13.60 1.49
CA VAL A 64 -5.28 12.51 0.55
C VAL A 64 -3.85 12.00 0.75
N PRO A 65 -3.54 10.73 0.45
CA PRO A 65 -2.19 10.19 0.55
C PRO A 65 -1.18 10.86 -0.40
N ARG A 66 -0.03 11.31 0.13
CA ARG A 66 1.13 11.80 -0.63
C ARG A 66 2.25 10.78 -0.70
N PHE A 67 2.09 9.77 -1.56
CA PHE A 67 3.02 8.63 -1.63
C PHE A 67 4.46 8.98 -2.04
N ALA A 68 4.71 10.11 -2.72
CA ALA A 68 6.07 10.56 -3.00
C ALA A 68 6.83 10.83 -1.69
N LEU A 69 6.22 11.60 -0.77
CA LEU A 69 6.77 11.85 0.56
C LEU A 69 6.90 10.54 1.37
N TYR A 70 5.88 9.69 1.34
CA TYR A 70 5.90 8.47 2.14
C TYR A 70 6.99 7.50 1.68
N ARG A 71 7.22 7.41 0.37
CA ARG A 71 8.35 6.62 -0.17
C ARG A 71 9.69 7.24 0.21
N SER A 72 9.88 8.55 0.06
CA SER A 72 11.16 9.17 0.40
C SER A 72 11.55 8.96 1.87
N VAL A 73 10.58 8.97 2.79
CA VAL A 73 10.83 8.66 4.20
C VAL A 73 11.04 7.16 4.43
N SER A 74 10.28 6.30 3.76
CA SER A 74 10.47 4.85 3.80
C SER A 74 11.88 4.46 3.36
N ASP A 75 12.36 5.02 2.26
CA ASP A 75 13.68 4.74 1.69
C ASP A 75 14.80 5.09 2.69
N GLN A 76 14.70 6.22 3.39
CA GLN A 76 15.62 6.61 4.46
C GLN A 76 15.65 5.60 5.60
N VAL A 77 14.47 5.13 6.04
CA VAL A 77 14.36 4.12 7.11
C VAL A 77 14.94 2.78 6.64
N MET A 78 14.59 2.34 5.44
CA MET A 78 15.10 1.07 4.88
C MET A 78 16.62 1.10 4.69
N GLU A 79 17.20 2.25 4.35
CA GLU A 79 18.65 2.42 4.31
C GLU A 79 19.29 2.23 5.69
N LEU A 80 18.72 2.82 6.75
CA LEU A 80 19.18 2.60 8.13
C LEU A 80 19.09 1.12 8.51
N LEU A 81 17.98 0.44 8.20
CA LEU A 81 17.83 -0.98 8.48
C LEU A 81 18.85 -1.84 7.72
N GLY A 82 19.12 -1.52 6.45
CA GLY A 82 20.11 -2.22 5.63
C GLY A 82 21.55 -2.10 6.15
N ARG A 83 21.84 -1.08 6.95
CA ARG A 83 23.14 -0.92 7.65
C ARG A 83 23.27 -1.84 8.86
N LEU A 84 22.15 -2.27 9.45
CA LEU A 84 22.15 -3.21 10.56
C LEU A 84 22.34 -4.65 10.10
N SER A 85 21.74 -5.02 8.96
CA SER A 85 21.78 -6.40 8.47
C SER A 85 21.63 -6.49 6.96
N PRO A 86 22.27 -7.46 6.29
CA PRO A 86 21.92 -7.82 4.91
C PRO A 86 20.54 -8.49 4.81
N LEU A 87 19.98 -8.99 5.92
CA LEU A 87 18.67 -9.62 5.97
C LEU A 87 17.63 -8.64 6.54
N VAL A 88 17.09 -7.81 5.64
CA VAL A 88 15.95 -6.92 5.89
C VAL A 88 14.78 -7.39 5.04
N GLU A 89 13.65 -7.70 5.66
CA GLU A 89 12.41 -8.13 4.99
C GLU A 89 11.33 -7.03 5.14
N PRO A 90 11.17 -6.14 4.16
CA PRO A 90 10.10 -5.15 4.15
C PRO A 90 8.71 -5.80 4.14
N LEU A 91 7.83 -5.35 5.02
CA LEU A 91 6.42 -5.76 5.06
C LEU A 91 5.50 -4.70 4.44
N SER A 92 5.83 -3.42 4.66
CA SER A 92 5.13 -2.24 4.17
C SER A 92 6.13 -1.07 4.06
N LEU A 93 5.66 0.12 3.69
CA LEU A 93 6.50 1.32 3.67
C LEU A 93 7.05 1.70 5.06
N ASP A 94 6.40 1.27 6.13
CA ASP A 94 6.69 1.70 7.50
C ASP A 94 7.13 0.57 8.45
N GLU A 95 7.29 -0.65 7.92
CA GLU A 95 7.59 -1.83 8.73
C GLU A 95 8.49 -2.81 7.95
N ALA A 96 9.48 -3.36 8.63
CA ALA A 96 10.34 -4.44 8.14
C ALA A 96 10.80 -5.32 9.30
N PHE A 97 11.13 -6.57 9.02
CA PHE A 97 11.91 -7.41 9.91
C PHE A 97 13.40 -7.26 9.59
N VAL A 98 14.25 -7.30 10.63
CA VAL A 98 15.70 -7.27 10.50
C VAL A 98 16.29 -8.39 11.34
N ASP A 99 17.15 -9.20 10.73
CA ASP A 99 17.90 -10.23 11.44
C ASP A 99 19.22 -9.64 11.96
N LEU A 100 19.26 -9.29 13.24
CA LEU A 100 20.44 -8.67 13.86
C LEU A 100 21.63 -9.65 14.01
N GLU A 101 21.36 -10.96 14.03
CA GLU A 101 22.40 -12.01 14.11
C GLU A 101 23.10 -12.13 12.76
N ALA A 102 22.35 -12.19 11.66
CA ALA A 102 22.92 -12.19 10.31
C ALA A 102 23.71 -10.89 10.01
N GLY A 103 23.30 -9.80 10.66
CA GLY A 103 24.07 -8.55 10.67
C GLY A 103 25.37 -8.69 11.46
N GLY A 104 25.40 -9.45 12.55
CA GLY A 104 26.45 -9.42 13.58
C GLY A 104 26.44 -8.11 14.36
N THR A 105 25.26 -7.50 14.50
CA THR A 105 25.05 -6.22 15.21
C THR A 105 24.65 -6.37 16.66
N ALA A 106 24.10 -7.52 17.03
CA ALA A 106 23.74 -7.86 18.41
C ALA A 106 23.92 -9.36 18.62
N ASP A 107 24.54 -9.73 19.74
CA ASP A 107 24.82 -11.12 20.12
C ASP A 107 23.99 -11.56 21.35
N ASP A 108 23.38 -10.61 22.05
CA ASP A 108 22.61 -10.82 23.27
C ASP A 108 21.46 -9.81 23.43
N THR A 109 20.66 -9.97 24.48
CA THR A 109 19.51 -9.08 24.76
C THR A 109 19.93 -7.64 25.06
N ALA A 110 21.10 -7.41 25.67
CA ALA A 110 21.56 -6.09 26.05
C ALA A 110 22.00 -5.28 24.82
N SER A 111 22.82 -5.90 23.96
CA SER A 111 23.24 -5.34 22.67
C SER A 111 22.06 -5.11 21.72
N ALA A 112 21.08 -6.03 21.67
CA ALA A 112 19.87 -5.84 20.88
C ALA A 112 19.05 -4.62 21.33
N LEU A 113 18.88 -4.43 22.64
CA LEU A 113 18.20 -3.25 23.20
C LEU A 113 18.95 -1.95 22.87
N GLU A 114 20.27 -1.97 22.95
CA GLU A 114 21.11 -0.82 22.63
C GLU A 114 21.00 -0.44 21.15
N ILE A 115 21.14 -1.40 20.24
CA ILE A 115 20.93 -1.18 18.80
C ILE A 115 19.51 -0.66 18.51
N GLY A 116 18.50 -1.21 19.18
CA GLY A 116 17.13 -0.73 19.04
C GLY A 116 16.96 0.73 19.47
N ARG A 117 17.64 1.19 20.54
CA ARG A 117 17.64 2.61 20.95
C ARG A 117 18.33 3.49 19.93
N GLN A 118 19.53 3.10 19.50
CA GLN A 118 20.30 3.84 18.49
C GLN A 118 19.55 3.95 17.16
N LEU A 119 18.86 2.89 16.74
CA LEU A 119 18.03 2.90 15.54
C LEU A 119 16.89 3.91 15.67
N ARG A 120 16.21 3.97 16.82
CA ARG A 120 15.15 4.95 17.05
C ARG A 120 15.66 6.39 17.00
N GLU A 121 16.81 6.64 17.62
CA GLU A 121 17.48 7.95 17.56
C GLU A 121 17.87 8.32 16.12
N ALA A 122 18.40 7.36 15.36
CA ALA A 122 18.76 7.56 13.94
C ALA A 122 17.54 7.86 13.07
N ILE A 123 16.44 7.11 13.25
CA ILE A 123 15.19 7.34 12.53
C ILE A 123 14.65 8.74 12.82
N GLU A 124 14.57 9.14 14.10
CA GLU A 124 14.10 10.49 14.48
C GLU A 124 15.01 11.58 13.90
N ALA A 125 16.33 11.39 13.96
CA ALA A 125 17.29 12.38 13.48
C ALA A 125 17.24 12.59 11.96
N VAL A 126 17.06 11.51 11.18
CA VAL A 126 17.04 11.56 9.70
C VAL A 126 15.66 11.96 9.17
N THR A 127 14.59 11.49 9.81
CA THR A 127 13.23 11.64 9.26
C THR A 127 12.37 12.67 10.00
N GLY A 128 12.73 13.02 11.24
CA GLY A 128 11.91 13.83 12.14
C GLY A 128 10.63 13.12 12.60
N LEU A 129 10.59 11.78 12.50
CA LEU A 129 9.46 10.94 12.87
C LEU A 129 9.87 9.81 13.81
N SER A 130 8.98 9.45 14.73
CA SER A 130 9.21 8.34 15.64
C SER A 130 8.99 6.97 14.99
N GLY A 131 9.67 5.97 15.55
CA GLY A 131 9.41 4.56 15.26
C GLY A 131 9.49 3.71 16.52
N SER A 132 8.50 2.85 16.72
CA SER A 132 8.61 1.77 17.71
C SER A 132 9.38 0.56 17.19
N VAL A 133 10.16 -0.06 18.09
CA VAL A 133 11.00 -1.23 17.80
C VAL A 133 10.61 -2.41 18.70
N GLY A 134 10.33 -3.56 18.07
CA GLY A 134 10.12 -4.83 18.77
C GLY A 134 11.30 -5.76 18.56
N LEU A 135 11.80 -6.35 19.65
CA LEU A 135 12.93 -7.28 19.67
C LEU A 135 12.46 -8.62 20.24
N ALA A 136 12.78 -9.72 19.58
CA ALA A 136 12.53 -11.08 20.07
C ALA A 136 13.34 -12.10 19.28
N GLY A 137 13.33 -13.36 19.73
CA GLY A 137 13.97 -14.48 19.02
C GLY A 137 13.24 -14.99 17.77
N SER A 138 12.09 -14.40 17.40
CA SER A 138 11.36 -14.79 16.19
C SER A 138 10.56 -13.63 15.58
N LYS A 139 10.23 -13.73 14.28
CA LYS A 139 9.47 -12.69 13.56
C LYS A 139 8.10 -12.43 14.17
N MET A 140 7.35 -13.48 14.52
CA MET A 140 6.06 -13.33 15.18
C MET A 140 6.16 -12.50 16.46
N LEU A 141 7.08 -12.85 17.36
CA LEU A 141 7.21 -12.19 18.64
C LEU A 141 7.77 -10.78 18.50
N ALA A 142 8.71 -10.55 17.58
CA ALA A 142 9.23 -9.21 17.30
C ALA A 142 8.10 -8.29 16.79
N LYS A 143 7.18 -8.82 15.96
CA LYS A 143 5.99 -8.08 15.52
C LYS A 143 5.06 -7.73 16.68
N ILE A 144 4.76 -8.69 17.56
CA ILE A 144 3.92 -8.46 18.75
C ILE A 144 4.56 -7.41 19.67
N ALA A 145 5.86 -7.57 19.97
CA ALA A 145 6.63 -6.62 20.76
C ALA A 145 6.60 -5.21 20.14
N SER A 146 6.70 -5.10 18.81
CA SER A 146 6.67 -3.80 18.13
C SER A 146 5.33 -3.09 18.25
N GLU A 147 4.21 -3.83 18.32
CA GLU A 147 2.89 -3.24 18.52
C GLU A 147 2.69 -2.81 19.99
N GLU A 148 3.15 -3.62 20.95
CA GLU A 148 3.16 -3.26 22.39
C GLU A 148 4.06 -2.04 22.69
N ALA A 149 5.10 -1.85 21.88
CA ALA A 149 6.03 -0.73 22.00
C ALA A 149 5.46 0.60 21.47
N LYS A 150 4.27 0.63 20.86
CA LYS A 150 3.70 1.86 20.29
C LYS A 150 2.99 2.73 21.33
N PRO A 151 3.09 4.08 21.24
CA PRO A 151 3.97 4.86 20.36
C PRO A 151 5.40 5.02 20.92
N ASP A 152 6.34 5.30 20.02
CA ASP A 152 7.70 5.79 20.30
C ASP A 152 8.43 5.01 21.40
N GLY A 153 8.43 3.69 21.28
CA GLY A 153 8.92 2.80 22.33
C GLY A 153 9.77 1.66 21.81
N ILE A 154 10.38 0.93 22.75
CA ILE A 154 11.14 -0.28 22.51
C ILE A 154 10.64 -1.38 23.43
N ARG A 155 10.42 -2.58 22.90
CA ARG A 155 10.02 -3.75 23.68
C ARG A 155 10.84 -4.96 23.27
N LEU A 156 11.39 -5.64 24.27
CA LEU A 156 12.06 -6.94 24.11
C LEU A 156 11.19 -8.03 24.75
N ILE A 157 10.89 -9.09 24.01
CA ILE A 157 10.41 -10.36 24.55
C ILE A 157 11.65 -11.25 24.70
N ALA A 158 12.00 -11.58 25.94
CA ALA A 158 13.23 -12.32 26.23
C ALA A 158 13.10 -13.79 25.81
N PRO A 159 14.20 -14.42 25.34
CA PRO A 159 14.21 -15.85 25.09
C PRO A 159 13.83 -16.65 26.34
N GLY A 160 12.97 -17.65 26.19
CA GLY A 160 12.45 -18.48 27.27
C GLY A 160 11.21 -17.93 27.98
N THR A 161 10.76 -16.69 27.67
CA THR A 161 9.53 -16.11 28.24
C THR A 161 8.36 -16.08 27.25
N GLU A 162 8.50 -16.70 26.08
CA GLU A 162 7.58 -16.55 24.95
C GLU A 162 6.17 -17.06 25.29
N ARG A 163 6.08 -18.27 25.84
CA ARG A 163 4.80 -18.91 26.15
C ARG A 163 4.05 -18.16 27.24
N GLU A 164 4.75 -17.80 28.31
CA GLU A 164 4.19 -17.04 29.44
C GLU A 164 3.70 -15.66 28.98
N HIS A 165 4.47 -14.97 28.13
CA HIS A 165 4.09 -13.67 27.58
C HIS A 165 2.86 -13.78 26.68
N LEU A 166 2.78 -14.81 25.85
CA LEU A 166 1.67 -15.01 24.90
C LEU A 166 0.38 -15.47 25.57
N ALA A 167 0.44 -16.36 26.57
CA ALA A 167 -0.72 -17.03 27.15
C ALA A 167 -1.93 -16.11 27.45
N PRO A 168 -1.78 -14.99 28.18
CA PRO A 168 -2.92 -14.14 28.54
C PRO A 168 -3.46 -13.29 27.38
N MET A 169 -2.81 -13.27 26.23
CA MET A 169 -3.18 -12.40 25.12
C MET A 169 -4.43 -12.89 24.40
N PRO A 170 -5.24 -11.98 23.82
CA PRO A 170 -6.30 -12.37 22.91
C PRO A 170 -5.77 -13.10 21.68
N VAL A 171 -6.55 -14.06 21.14
CA VAL A 171 -6.17 -14.80 19.91
C VAL A 171 -5.85 -13.89 18.72
N ARG A 172 -6.46 -12.69 18.68
CA ARG A 172 -6.24 -11.68 17.62
C ARG A 172 -4.84 -11.06 17.63
N THR A 173 -4.06 -11.26 18.69
CA THR A 173 -2.67 -10.82 18.73
C THR A 173 -1.78 -11.67 17.82
N LEU A 174 -2.16 -12.93 17.55
CA LEU A 174 -1.38 -13.81 16.68
C LEU A 174 -1.53 -13.41 15.20
N PRO A 175 -0.41 -13.25 14.46
CA PRO A 175 -0.44 -12.98 13.03
C PRO A 175 -1.25 -14.03 12.26
N GLY A 176 -2.15 -13.57 11.39
CA GLY A 176 -3.03 -14.45 10.61
C GLY A 176 -4.41 -14.69 11.23
N VAL A 177 -4.66 -14.24 12.47
CA VAL A 177 -5.99 -14.30 13.09
C VAL A 177 -6.78 -13.01 12.82
N GLY A 178 -7.49 -13.00 11.70
CA GLY A 178 -8.44 -11.92 11.36
C GLY A 178 -9.77 -12.01 12.12
N PRO A 179 -10.69 -11.03 11.97
CA PRO A 179 -11.99 -11.02 12.64
C PRO A 179 -12.81 -12.31 12.43
N ALA A 180 -12.82 -12.84 11.20
CA ALA A 180 -13.56 -14.07 10.89
C ALA A 180 -12.99 -15.30 11.62
N THR A 181 -11.66 -15.46 11.63
CA THR A 181 -10.99 -16.54 12.38
C THR A 181 -11.22 -16.40 13.88
N ALA A 182 -11.09 -15.18 14.41
CA ALA A 182 -11.33 -14.90 15.83
C ALA A 182 -12.78 -15.21 16.24
N ASP A 183 -13.77 -14.87 15.41
CA ASP A 183 -15.16 -15.21 15.65
C ASP A 183 -15.40 -16.73 15.63
N HIS A 184 -14.71 -17.46 14.75
CA HIS A 184 -14.80 -18.91 14.70
C HIS A 184 -14.21 -19.56 15.96
N LEU A 185 -13.02 -19.13 16.38
CA LEU A 185 -12.35 -19.59 17.61
C LEU A 185 -13.18 -19.26 18.87
N ARG A 186 -13.74 -18.04 18.94
CA ARG A 186 -14.61 -17.63 20.05
C ARG A 186 -15.85 -18.51 20.17
N ARG A 187 -16.46 -18.93 19.06
CA ARG A 187 -17.60 -19.87 19.08
C ARG A 187 -17.22 -21.25 19.62
N ALA A 188 -15.94 -21.62 19.52
CA ALA A 188 -15.38 -22.83 20.10
C ALA A 188 -14.88 -22.63 21.55
N GLY A 189 -15.14 -21.48 22.16
CA GLY A 189 -14.73 -21.16 23.53
C GLY A 189 -13.30 -20.63 23.69
N MET A 190 -12.56 -20.49 22.59
CA MET A 190 -11.17 -20.03 22.61
C MET A 190 -11.10 -18.52 22.38
N THR A 191 -10.64 -17.77 23.36
CA THR A 191 -10.53 -16.31 23.33
C THR A 191 -9.11 -15.81 23.60
N THR A 192 -8.31 -16.61 24.30
CA THR A 192 -6.90 -16.34 24.60
C THR A 192 -5.96 -17.23 23.78
N VAL A 193 -4.69 -16.86 23.71
CA VAL A 193 -3.64 -17.69 23.10
C VAL A 193 -3.40 -18.96 23.92
N ASP A 194 -3.61 -18.91 25.24
CA ASP A 194 -3.54 -20.09 26.10
C ASP A 194 -4.57 -21.15 25.70
N ASP A 195 -5.82 -20.73 25.48
CA ASP A 195 -6.90 -21.64 25.03
C ASP A 195 -6.51 -22.40 23.74
N LEU A 196 -5.81 -21.75 22.81
CA LEU A 196 -5.36 -22.36 21.55
C LEU A 196 -4.29 -23.42 21.75
N ALA A 197 -3.38 -23.18 22.68
CA ALA A 197 -2.32 -24.13 22.99
C ALA A 197 -2.87 -25.32 23.77
N GLU A 198 -3.78 -25.10 24.72
CA GLU A 198 -4.46 -26.16 25.48
C GLU A 198 -5.35 -27.03 24.58
N ALA A 199 -6.04 -26.44 23.59
CA ALA A 199 -6.86 -27.17 22.63
C ALA A 199 -6.05 -28.20 21.80
N GLY A 200 -4.76 -27.95 21.60
CA GLY A 200 -3.87 -28.82 20.85
C GLY A 200 -3.99 -28.71 19.32
N GLU A 201 -3.01 -29.25 18.61
CA GLU A 201 -2.93 -29.15 17.15
C GLU A 201 -4.14 -29.79 16.45
N ALA A 202 -4.57 -30.97 16.90
CA ALA A 202 -5.64 -31.73 16.26
C ALA A 202 -6.96 -30.94 16.21
N GLU A 203 -7.29 -30.25 17.30
CA GLU A 203 -8.50 -29.45 17.38
C GLU A 203 -8.42 -28.21 16.49
N LEU A 204 -7.29 -27.50 16.50
CA LEU A 204 -7.09 -26.34 15.63
C LEU A 204 -7.09 -26.71 14.14
N VAL A 205 -6.52 -27.87 13.78
CA VAL A 205 -6.59 -28.41 12.41
C VAL A 205 -8.02 -28.77 12.02
N ARG A 206 -8.81 -29.34 12.94
CA ARG A 206 -10.22 -29.65 12.70
C ARG A 206 -11.04 -28.38 12.45
N LEU A 207 -10.78 -27.31 13.20
CA LEU A 207 -11.52 -26.05 13.11
C LEU A 207 -11.09 -25.18 11.92
N LEU A 208 -9.79 -25.10 11.64
CA LEU A 208 -9.21 -24.11 10.72
C LEU A 208 -8.59 -24.72 9.47
N GLY A 209 -8.56 -26.05 9.36
CA GLY A 209 -7.87 -26.79 8.32
C GLY A 209 -6.38 -26.97 8.60
N LYS A 210 -5.77 -27.94 7.91
CA LYS A 210 -4.40 -28.43 8.18
C LYS A 210 -3.35 -27.33 8.25
N ALA A 211 -3.25 -26.50 7.22
CA ALA A 211 -2.19 -25.49 7.13
C ALA A 211 -2.34 -24.39 8.19
N HIS A 212 -3.55 -23.84 8.35
CA HIS A 212 -3.77 -22.73 9.27
C HIS A 212 -3.80 -23.20 10.73
N GLY A 213 -4.46 -24.32 11.03
CA GLY A 213 -4.53 -24.90 12.37
C GLY A 213 -3.17 -25.31 12.91
N ALA A 214 -2.36 -26.01 12.13
CA ALA A 214 -1.00 -26.40 12.53
C ALA A 214 -0.12 -25.16 12.77
N SER A 215 -0.16 -24.17 11.86
CA SER A 215 0.58 -22.93 12.04
C SER A 215 0.16 -22.18 13.30
N LEU A 216 -1.14 -22.11 13.58
CA LEU A 216 -1.66 -21.39 14.73
C LEU A 216 -1.30 -22.09 16.04
N HIS A 217 -1.29 -23.43 16.07
CA HIS A 217 -0.84 -24.20 17.23
C HIS A 217 0.63 -23.91 17.56
N ARG A 218 1.52 -23.92 16.55
CA ARG A 218 2.94 -23.59 16.76
C ARG A 218 3.10 -22.17 17.33
N MET A 219 2.42 -21.20 16.72
CA MET A 219 2.45 -19.81 17.16
C MET A 219 1.92 -19.62 18.60
N ALA A 220 0.85 -20.33 18.98
CA ALA A 220 0.33 -20.29 20.34
C ALA A 220 1.33 -20.81 21.39
N ASN A 221 2.24 -21.70 20.97
CA ASN A 221 3.34 -22.21 21.78
C ASN A 221 4.62 -21.36 21.69
N GLY A 222 4.57 -20.17 21.07
CA GLY A 222 5.75 -19.30 20.90
C GLY A 222 6.71 -19.75 19.79
N LEU A 223 6.34 -20.77 19.01
CA LEU A 223 7.21 -21.35 17.99
C LEU A 223 6.98 -20.70 16.62
N ASP A 224 8.00 -20.01 16.11
CA ASP A 224 8.05 -19.45 14.76
C ASP A 224 9.47 -19.59 14.20
N ASP A 225 9.63 -20.52 13.27
CA ASP A 225 10.88 -20.91 12.61
C ASP A 225 11.14 -20.18 11.28
N ARG A 226 10.27 -19.24 10.90
CA ARG A 226 10.37 -18.56 9.60
C ARG A 226 11.58 -17.60 9.62
N PRO A 227 12.57 -17.76 8.71
CA PRO A 227 13.71 -16.85 8.64
C PRO A 227 13.28 -15.49 8.10
N VAL A 228 14.08 -14.45 8.37
CA VAL A 228 13.98 -13.17 7.65
C VAL A 228 14.44 -13.38 6.21
N VAL A 229 13.63 -12.99 5.24
CA VAL A 229 13.90 -13.19 3.81
C VAL A 229 14.00 -11.84 3.13
N ALA A 230 15.21 -11.47 2.68
CA ALA A 230 15.48 -10.17 2.07
C ALA A 230 14.77 -9.97 0.72
N GLU A 231 14.77 -11.01 -0.11
CA GLU A 231 14.19 -10.95 -1.46
C GLU A 231 12.95 -11.84 -1.56
N ARG A 232 11.85 -11.25 -2.02
CA ARG A 232 10.64 -11.99 -2.41
C ARG A 232 10.25 -11.59 -3.81
N ASP A 233 10.27 -12.56 -4.71
CA ASP A 233 9.70 -12.36 -6.04
C ASP A 233 8.19 -12.07 -5.94
N ALA A 234 7.77 -10.99 -6.59
CA ALA A 234 6.37 -10.68 -6.74
C ALA A 234 5.68 -11.85 -7.49
N LYS A 235 4.57 -12.35 -6.94
CA LYS A 235 3.80 -13.43 -7.58
C LYS A 235 2.77 -12.91 -8.59
N SER A 236 2.44 -11.62 -8.49
CA SER A 236 1.41 -10.97 -9.28
C SER A 236 1.60 -9.47 -9.29
N VAL A 237 1.20 -8.82 -10.39
CA VAL A 237 1.01 -7.37 -10.48
C VAL A 237 -0.46 -7.11 -10.74
N SER A 238 -1.09 -6.20 -10.00
CA SER A 238 -2.50 -5.85 -10.24
C SER A 238 -2.79 -4.38 -9.95
N VAL A 239 -3.87 -3.90 -10.57
CA VAL A 239 -4.42 -2.56 -10.39
C VAL A 239 -5.93 -2.69 -10.26
N GLU A 240 -6.50 -2.06 -9.24
CA GLU A 240 -7.94 -2.04 -9.03
C GLU A 240 -8.41 -0.67 -8.55
N ASP A 241 -9.59 -0.27 -8.99
CA ASP A 241 -10.23 0.97 -8.58
C ASP A 241 -11.65 0.67 -8.07
N THR A 242 -11.99 1.23 -6.90
CA THR A 242 -13.38 1.29 -6.42
C THR A 242 -13.98 2.61 -6.87
N PHE A 243 -15.09 2.56 -7.59
CA PHE A 243 -15.74 3.76 -8.11
C PHE A 243 -16.62 4.43 -7.04
N ASP A 244 -16.71 5.76 -7.08
CA ASP A 244 -17.55 6.55 -6.15
C ASP A 244 -19.04 6.18 -6.26
N MET A 245 -19.48 5.88 -7.47
CA MET A 245 -20.81 5.39 -7.81
C MET A 245 -20.68 4.08 -8.59
N ASP A 246 -21.65 3.17 -8.42
CA ASP A 246 -21.65 1.92 -9.17
C ASP A 246 -21.83 2.20 -10.67
N LEU A 247 -21.07 1.48 -11.48
CA LEU A 247 -21.14 1.58 -12.94
C LEU A 247 -22.23 0.65 -13.47
N HIS A 248 -23.21 1.22 -14.14
CA HIS A 248 -24.29 0.47 -14.80
C HIS A 248 -24.14 0.44 -16.33
N ASP A 249 -23.41 1.40 -16.90
CA ASP A 249 -23.14 1.46 -18.33
C ASP A 249 -22.04 0.47 -18.73
N ARG A 250 -22.39 -0.48 -19.61
CA ARG A 250 -21.48 -1.50 -20.15
C ARG A 250 -20.32 -0.90 -20.94
N VAL A 251 -20.55 0.19 -21.67
CA VAL A 251 -19.50 0.86 -22.45
C VAL A 251 -18.47 1.43 -21.49
N ARG A 252 -18.93 2.15 -20.46
CA ARG A 252 -18.06 2.68 -19.42
C ARG A 252 -17.29 1.59 -18.66
N VAL A 253 -17.94 0.47 -18.31
CA VAL A 253 -17.26 -0.67 -17.65
C VAL A 253 -16.12 -1.20 -18.51
N ARG A 254 -16.35 -1.40 -19.82
CA ARG A 254 -15.32 -1.85 -20.75
C ARG A 254 -14.15 -0.86 -20.85
N THR A 255 -14.43 0.43 -21.00
CA THR A 255 -13.39 1.48 -21.03
C THR A 255 -12.56 1.50 -19.75
N GLU A 256 -13.17 1.28 -18.58
CA GLU A 256 -12.43 1.20 -17.32
C GLU A 256 -11.55 -0.05 -17.23
N VAL A 257 -12.01 -1.21 -17.73
CA VAL A 257 -11.18 -2.41 -17.80
C VAL A 257 -9.97 -2.19 -18.71
N GLU A 258 -10.14 -1.59 -19.89
CA GLU A 258 -9.05 -1.27 -20.80
C GLU A 258 -8.01 -0.35 -20.14
N ARG A 259 -8.48 0.72 -19.48
CA ARG A 259 -7.61 1.64 -18.74
C ARG A 259 -6.86 0.94 -17.60
N LEU A 260 -7.50 0.02 -16.88
CA LEU A 260 -6.87 -0.75 -15.81
C LEU A 260 -5.85 -1.75 -16.34
N ALA A 261 -6.12 -2.37 -17.49
CA ALA A 261 -5.17 -3.24 -18.19
C ALA A 261 -3.91 -2.47 -18.58
N ASP A 262 -4.05 -1.28 -19.18
CA ASP A 262 -2.90 -0.43 -19.55
C ASP A 262 -2.05 -0.04 -18.34
N ARG A 263 -2.70 0.36 -17.23
CA ARG A 263 -2.00 0.66 -15.98
C ARG A 263 -1.32 -0.57 -15.38
N CYS A 264 -1.94 -1.74 -15.49
CA CYS A 264 -1.36 -2.99 -15.03
C CYS A 264 -0.09 -3.32 -15.83
N VAL A 265 -0.14 -3.19 -17.15
CA VAL A 265 1.03 -3.39 -18.04
C VAL A 265 2.13 -2.36 -17.76
N GLN A 266 1.79 -1.08 -17.57
CA GLN A 266 2.77 -0.07 -17.19
C GLN A 266 3.51 -0.43 -15.89
N ARG A 267 2.79 -0.93 -14.87
CA ARG A 267 3.41 -1.42 -13.64
C ARG A 267 4.26 -2.67 -13.87
N LEU A 268 3.78 -3.60 -14.70
CA LEU A 268 4.48 -4.84 -15.03
C LEU A 268 5.83 -4.55 -15.71
N ARG A 269 5.82 -3.64 -16.70
CA ARG A 269 7.02 -3.13 -17.40
C ARG A 269 7.97 -2.37 -16.47
N GLY A 270 7.43 -1.50 -15.62
CA GLY A 270 8.22 -0.78 -14.63
C GLY A 270 8.94 -1.69 -13.63
N ALA A 271 8.42 -2.91 -13.42
CA ALA A 271 9.06 -3.95 -12.62
C ALA A 271 9.99 -4.87 -13.42
N GLY A 272 10.17 -4.65 -14.73
CA GLY A 272 10.98 -5.50 -15.61
C GLY A 272 10.43 -6.92 -15.77
N ARG A 273 9.13 -7.13 -15.53
CA ARG A 273 8.50 -8.45 -15.59
C ARG A 273 7.56 -8.55 -16.80
N SER A 274 7.25 -9.78 -17.16
CA SER A 274 6.13 -10.18 -18.02
C SER A 274 5.27 -11.19 -17.23
N GLY A 275 4.09 -11.56 -17.72
CA GLY A 275 3.33 -12.61 -17.05
C GLY A 275 2.30 -13.30 -17.93
N ARG A 276 1.89 -14.48 -17.48
CA ARG A 276 1.18 -15.44 -18.34
C ARG A 276 -0.32 -15.51 -18.11
N THR A 277 -0.80 -15.21 -16.91
CA THR A 277 -2.22 -15.33 -16.58
C THR A 277 -2.82 -13.97 -16.30
N VAL A 278 -3.79 -13.56 -17.13
CA VAL A 278 -4.57 -12.34 -16.93
C VAL A 278 -5.74 -12.65 -16.02
N VAL A 279 -6.00 -11.78 -15.05
CA VAL A 279 -7.05 -11.92 -14.04
C VAL A 279 -7.92 -10.68 -14.07
N LEU A 280 -9.23 -10.88 -14.21
CA LEU A 280 -10.25 -9.85 -14.03
C LEU A 280 -10.95 -10.06 -12.68
N LYS A 281 -11.05 -9.00 -11.90
CA LYS A 281 -11.80 -8.93 -10.64
C LYS A 281 -12.93 -7.92 -10.79
N VAL A 282 -14.14 -8.36 -10.46
CA VAL A 282 -15.35 -7.52 -10.46
C VAL A 282 -16.01 -7.63 -9.10
N ARG A 283 -16.16 -6.50 -8.39
CA ARG A 283 -17.01 -6.44 -7.20
C ARG A 283 -18.33 -5.78 -7.55
N ARG A 284 -19.43 -6.38 -7.15
CA ARG A 284 -20.79 -5.85 -7.34
C ARG A 284 -21.20 -4.93 -6.19
N TYR A 285 -22.35 -4.27 -6.35
CA TYR A 285 -22.93 -3.35 -5.36
C TYR A 285 -23.15 -4.02 -3.97
N ASP A 286 -23.47 -5.31 -3.96
CA ASP A 286 -23.70 -6.14 -2.77
C ASP A 286 -22.41 -6.69 -2.13
N PHE A 287 -21.24 -6.20 -2.57
CA PHE A 287 -19.90 -6.63 -2.17
C PHE A 287 -19.50 -8.04 -2.60
N SER A 288 -20.35 -8.79 -3.31
CA SER A 288 -19.95 -10.06 -3.93
C SER A 288 -18.82 -9.81 -4.94
N THR A 289 -17.79 -10.65 -4.89
CA THR A 289 -16.60 -10.51 -5.74
C THR A 289 -16.50 -11.72 -6.67
N LEU A 290 -16.45 -11.44 -7.97
CA LEU A 290 -16.23 -12.42 -9.03
C LEU A 290 -14.81 -12.24 -9.56
N THR A 291 -14.09 -13.35 -9.69
CA THR A 291 -12.78 -13.39 -10.32
C THR A 291 -12.85 -14.33 -11.52
N ARG A 292 -12.26 -13.90 -12.64
CA ARG A 292 -12.07 -14.69 -13.86
C ARG A 292 -10.62 -14.59 -14.27
N SER A 293 -10.08 -15.65 -14.84
CA SER A 293 -8.68 -15.65 -15.29
C SER A 293 -8.52 -16.44 -16.58
N GLU A 294 -7.61 -15.98 -17.43
CA GLU A 294 -7.20 -16.65 -18.67
C GLU A 294 -5.68 -16.81 -18.66
N THR A 295 -5.19 -18.03 -18.87
CA THR A 295 -3.76 -18.32 -18.98
C THR A 295 -3.37 -18.36 -20.45
N LEU A 296 -2.48 -17.46 -20.86
CA LEU A 296 -1.98 -17.32 -22.21
C LEU A 296 -0.92 -18.39 -22.55
N ARG A 297 -0.60 -18.50 -23.85
CA ARG A 297 0.40 -19.46 -24.37
C ARG A 297 1.82 -19.13 -23.90
N GLY A 298 2.15 -17.85 -23.81
CA GLY A 298 3.42 -17.34 -23.30
C GLY A 298 3.19 -16.18 -22.34
N PRO A 299 4.19 -15.83 -21.52
CA PRO A 299 4.17 -14.59 -20.77
C PRO A 299 4.20 -13.40 -21.73
N THR A 300 3.49 -12.32 -21.39
CA THR A 300 3.44 -11.10 -22.19
C THR A 300 3.47 -9.88 -21.28
N ASP A 301 3.94 -8.77 -21.83
CA ASP A 301 3.76 -7.43 -21.30
C ASP A 301 3.13 -6.49 -22.36
N ASP A 302 2.52 -7.05 -23.41
CA ASP A 302 1.86 -6.28 -24.46
C ASP A 302 0.49 -5.77 -23.95
N PRO A 303 0.28 -4.44 -23.90
CA PRO A 303 -1.00 -3.88 -23.48
C PRO A 303 -2.17 -4.33 -24.36
N ALA A 304 -1.97 -4.57 -25.66
CA ALA A 304 -3.04 -5.04 -26.55
C ALA A 304 -3.51 -6.44 -26.15
N VAL A 305 -2.58 -7.37 -25.92
CA VAL A 305 -2.89 -8.75 -25.52
C VAL A 305 -3.58 -8.78 -24.16
N VAL A 306 -3.11 -8.01 -23.18
CA VAL A 306 -3.72 -7.94 -21.85
C VAL A 306 -5.11 -7.32 -21.89
N ARG A 307 -5.32 -6.24 -22.67
CA ARG A 307 -6.65 -5.63 -22.89
C ARG A 307 -7.63 -6.63 -23.50
N GLU A 308 -7.22 -7.33 -24.55
CA GLU A 308 -8.09 -8.28 -25.25
C GLU A 308 -8.50 -9.45 -24.35
N ALA A 309 -7.55 -10.02 -23.59
CA ALA A 309 -7.84 -11.06 -22.61
C ALA A 309 -8.77 -10.56 -21.50
N ALA A 310 -8.53 -9.35 -20.95
CA ALA A 310 -9.39 -8.77 -19.94
C ALA A 310 -10.82 -8.49 -20.47
N ALA A 311 -10.95 -8.09 -21.73
CA ALA A 311 -12.24 -7.89 -22.39
C ALA A 311 -13.01 -9.22 -22.54
N ARG A 312 -12.36 -10.29 -23.01
CA ARG A 312 -12.99 -11.63 -23.04
C ARG A 312 -13.44 -12.10 -21.67
N LEU A 313 -12.62 -11.89 -20.64
CA LEU A 313 -12.99 -12.24 -19.27
C LEU A 313 -14.21 -11.47 -18.79
N LEU A 314 -14.35 -10.19 -19.18
CA LEU A 314 -15.48 -9.34 -18.83
C LEU A 314 -16.80 -9.85 -19.44
N GLU A 315 -16.78 -10.38 -20.67
CA GLU A 315 -17.96 -10.96 -21.32
C GLU A 315 -18.56 -12.15 -20.53
N SER A 316 -17.73 -12.86 -19.76
CA SER A 316 -18.17 -13.96 -18.89
C SER A 316 -18.76 -13.53 -17.54
N VAL A 317 -18.86 -12.22 -17.29
CA VAL A 317 -19.31 -11.64 -16.02
C VAL A 317 -20.59 -10.84 -16.23
N ASP A 318 -21.64 -11.19 -15.50
CA ASP A 318 -22.85 -10.36 -15.46
C ASP A 318 -22.61 -9.08 -14.63
N THR A 319 -22.71 -7.93 -15.30
CA THR A 319 -22.53 -6.59 -14.75
C THR A 319 -23.84 -5.82 -14.56
N THR A 320 -25.00 -6.46 -14.82
CA THR A 320 -26.30 -5.79 -14.87
C THR A 320 -26.72 -5.15 -13.54
N GLY A 321 -26.35 -5.78 -12.41
CA GLY A 321 -26.62 -5.26 -11.07
C GLY A 321 -25.82 -4.01 -10.69
N GLY A 322 -24.88 -3.56 -11.51
CA GLY A 322 -23.97 -2.47 -11.21
C GLY A 322 -22.62 -2.96 -10.66
N VAL A 323 -21.55 -2.32 -11.14
CA VAL A 323 -20.16 -2.66 -10.81
C VAL A 323 -19.57 -1.63 -9.86
N ARG A 324 -19.14 -2.10 -8.69
CA ARG A 324 -18.55 -1.29 -7.61
C ARG A 324 -17.04 -1.12 -7.75
N LEU A 325 -16.34 -2.19 -8.11
CA LEU A 325 -14.89 -2.21 -8.28
C LEU A 325 -14.54 -3.07 -9.49
N LEU A 326 -13.57 -2.59 -10.27
CA LEU A 326 -12.91 -3.35 -11.32
C LEU A 326 -11.42 -3.46 -10.98
N GLY A 327 -10.84 -4.62 -11.26
CA GLY A 327 -9.42 -4.86 -11.13
C GLY A 327 -8.91 -5.75 -12.25
N VAL A 328 -7.74 -5.40 -12.78
CA VAL A 328 -6.99 -6.22 -13.74
C VAL A 328 -5.66 -6.57 -13.11
N GLY A 329 -5.26 -7.84 -13.22
CA GLY A 329 -3.99 -8.32 -12.73
C GLY A 329 -3.35 -9.34 -13.66
N VAL A 330 -2.05 -9.53 -13.50
CA VAL A 330 -1.24 -10.52 -14.20
C VAL A 330 -0.50 -11.36 -13.16
N THR A 331 -0.53 -12.68 -13.33
CA THR A 331 0.16 -13.66 -12.48
C THR A 331 1.00 -14.63 -13.33
N GLY A 332 1.79 -15.49 -12.66
CA GLY A 332 2.77 -16.34 -13.35
C GLY A 332 3.84 -15.47 -13.99
N LEU A 333 4.43 -14.60 -13.17
CA LEU A 333 5.40 -13.62 -13.62
C LEU A 333 6.69 -14.31 -14.06
N ALA A 334 7.32 -13.77 -15.09
CA ALA A 334 8.64 -14.16 -15.57
C ALA A 334 9.47 -12.90 -15.82
N ASP A 335 10.80 -13.03 -15.81
CA ASP A 335 11.67 -11.97 -16.30
C ASP A 335 11.31 -11.67 -17.75
N PHE A 336 11.42 -10.39 -18.13
CA PHE A 336 11.09 -9.92 -19.47
C PHE A 336 11.65 -10.87 -20.54
N THR A 337 10.74 -11.53 -21.26
CA THR A 337 11.08 -12.33 -22.43
C THR A 337 10.78 -11.49 -23.65
N GLN A 338 11.82 -11.18 -24.42
CA GLN A 338 11.68 -10.55 -25.72
C GLN A 338 10.73 -11.42 -26.55
N GLU A 339 9.56 -10.87 -26.91
CA GLU A 339 8.59 -11.60 -27.73
C GLU A 339 9.24 -12.01 -29.05
N ASP A 340 9.03 -13.27 -29.42
CA ASP A 340 9.66 -13.90 -30.57
C ASP A 340 9.20 -13.20 -31.86
N LEU A 341 10.11 -12.47 -32.51
CA LEU A 341 9.87 -11.67 -33.73
C LEU A 341 9.20 -12.48 -34.86
N PHE A 342 9.28 -13.81 -34.81
CA PHE A 342 8.64 -14.71 -35.77
C PHE A 342 7.12 -14.82 -35.61
N ALA A 343 6.54 -14.52 -34.44
CA ALA A 343 5.09 -14.57 -34.22
C ALA A 343 4.34 -13.41 -34.88
N GLN A 344 4.94 -12.21 -34.92
CA GLN A 344 4.35 -11.04 -35.60
C GLN A 344 4.29 -11.23 -37.12
N ALA A 345 5.32 -11.81 -37.73
CA ALA A 345 5.37 -12.08 -39.16
C ALA A 345 4.32 -13.11 -39.64
N ALA A 346 3.83 -13.98 -38.75
CA ALA A 346 2.79 -14.94 -39.07
C ALA A 346 1.38 -14.32 -39.06
N GLY A 347 1.13 -13.34 -38.17
CA GLY A 347 -0.14 -12.60 -38.12
C GLY A 347 -0.35 -11.68 -39.31
N GLU A 348 0.72 -11.02 -39.78
CA GLU A 348 0.66 -10.14 -40.95
C GLU A 348 0.41 -10.90 -42.26
N ARG A 349 0.87 -12.15 -42.38
CA ARG A 349 0.57 -13.00 -43.55
C ARG A 349 -0.87 -13.51 -43.58
N ALA A 350 -1.53 -13.64 -42.43
CA ALA A 350 -2.93 -14.06 -42.36
C ALA A 350 -3.91 -12.92 -42.71
N ALA A 351 -3.48 -11.67 -42.55
CA ALA A 351 -4.28 -10.48 -42.88
C ALA A 351 -4.20 -10.04 -44.36
N ALA A 352 -3.33 -10.66 -45.17
CA ALA A 352 -3.06 -10.29 -46.55
C ALA A 352 -3.82 -11.14 -47.60
N VAL A 353 -5.07 -11.51 -47.32
CA VAL A 353 -5.97 -12.13 -48.31
C VAL A 353 -7.07 -11.12 -48.70
N PRO A 354 -7.10 -10.61 -49.95
CA PRO A 354 -8.11 -9.64 -50.36
C PRO A 354 -9.45 -10.31 -50.70
N PRO A 355 -10.60 -9.67 -50.42
CA PRO A 355 -11.90 -10.14 -50.91
C PRO A 355 -12.20 -9.56 -52.31
N GLU A 356 -12.59 -10.42 -53.24
CA GLU A 356 -13.18 -10.03 -54.54
C GLU A 356 -14.71 -9.87 -54.42
N ASP A 357 -15.18 -8.70 -54.89
CA ASP A 357 -16.46 -8.32 -55.51
C ASP A 357 -17.83 -8.72 -54.91
N ALA A 358 -18.61 -7.69 -54.51
CA ALA A 358 -19.87 -7.31 -55.20
C ALA A 358 -20.56 -6.04 -54.63
N ALA A 359 -20.58 -4.99 -55.47
CA ALA A 359 -21.69 -4.09 -55.86
C ALA A 359 -22.53 -3.26 -54.84
N GLU A 360 -22.30 -1.94 -54.93
CA GLU A 360 -23.23 -0.80 -55.17
C GLU A 360 -24.59 -0.65 -54.45
N ALA A 361 -24.72 0.46 -53.69
CA ALA A 361 -25.83 1.44 -53.82
C ALA A 361 -25.46 2.80 -53.17
N ARG A 362 -25.81 3.89 -53.87
CA ARG A 362 -25.57 5.31 -53.55
C ARG A 362 -26.78 5.98 -52.85
N PRO A 363 -26.66 7.23 -52.35
CA PRO A 363 -27.35 7.72 -51.15
C PRO A 363 -28.64 8.53 -51.43
N GLN A 364 -29.44 8.75 -50.39
CA GLN A 364 -30.47 9.80 -50.37
C GLN A 364 -30.35 10.65 -49.09
N ASP A 365 -30.33 11.96 -49.34
CA ASP A 365 -30.50 13.06 -48.41
C ASP A 365 -31.84 12.96 -47.66
N ASP A 366 -31.85 13.35 -46.38
CA ASP A 366 -32.96 14.17 -45.88
C ASP A 366 -32.48 15.15 -44.80
N THR A 367 -32.82 16.40 -45.04
CA THR A 367 -32.58 17.59 -44.22
C THR A 367 -33.78 17.85 -43.32
N GLY A 368 -33.58 18.04 -42.01
CA GLY A 368 -34.66 18.52 -41.14
C GLY A 368 -34.15 18.90 -39.75
N GLY A 369 -34.06 20.20 -39.48
CA GLY A 369 -33.47 20.76 -38.27
C GLY A 369 -34.36 20.74 -37.03
N HIS A 370 -33.69 20.79 -35.87
CA HIS A 370 -34.20 21.32 -34.61
C HIS A 370 -33.03 21.76 -33.72
N GLU A 371 -32.45 22.92 -34.03
CA GLU A 371 -31.63 23.68 -33.09
C GLU A 371 -32.56 24.49 -32.17
N GLY A 372 -32.31 24.46 -30.86
CA GLY A 372 -33.02 25.31 -29.89
C GLY A 372 -33.62 24.61 -28.67
N ALA A 373 -32.93 23.63 -28.08
CA ALA A 373 -33.24 23.16 -26.72
C ALA A 373 -32.03 22.57 -25.98
N ALA A 374 -31.02 22.05 -26.70
CA ALA A 374 -29.86 21.36 -26.13
C ALA A 374 -28.81 22.27 -25.44
N GLU A 375 -28.79 23.57 -25.72
CA GLU A 375 -27.74 24.47 -25.20
C GLU A 375 -27.94 24.85 -23.72
N ARG A 376 -29.15 24.73 -23.17
CA ARG A 376 -29.41 25.07 -21.75
C ARG A 376 -29.13 23.91 -20.79
N GLU A 377 -29.21 22.67 -21.25
CA GLU A 377 -28.86 21.47 -20.45
C GLU A 377 -27.35 21.15 -20.50
N ALA A 378 -26.69 21.40 -21.65
CA ALA A 378 -25.24 21.28 -21.78
C ALA A 378 -24.46 22.25 -20.86
N GLY A 379 -25.01 23.44 -20.61
CA GLY A 379 -24.41 24.44 -19.72
C GLY A 379 -24.46 24.07 -18.23
N GLN A 380 -25.41 23.25 -17.79
CA GLN A 380 -25.49 22.77 -16.40
C GLN A 380 -24.66 21.49 -16.19
N GLN A 381 -24.62 20.58 -17.17
CA GLN A 381 -23.76 19.39 -17.11
C GLN A 381 -22.26 19.72 -17.29
N GLY A 382 -21.93 20.71 -18.13
CA GLY A 382 -20.56 21.20 -18.31
C GLY A 382 -20.00 21.92 -17.08
N ARG A 383 -20.83 22.63 -16.31
CA ARG A 383 -20.43 23.24 -15.04
C ARG A 383 -20.18 22.21 -13.94
N GLY A 384 -21.02 21.18 -13.83
CA GLY A 384 -20.81 20.06 -12.90
C GLY A 384 -19.54 19.26 -13.22
N ASN A 385 -19.23 19.08 -14.50
CA ASN A 385 -18.01 18.41 -14.94
C ASN A 385 -16.76 19.29 -14.71
N ALA A 386 -16.81 20.59 -14.97
CA ALA A 386 -15.71 21.52 -14.69
C ALA A 386 -15.45 21.68 -13.19
N GLU A 387 -16.48 21.70 -12.33
CA GLU A 387 -16.32 21.68 -10.88
C GLU A 387 -15.77 20.35 -10.36
N GLN A 388 -16.17 19.20 -10.93
CA GLN A 388 -15.57 17.90 -10.62
C GLN A 388 -14.12 17.79 -11.11
N LEU A 389 -13.80 18.34 -12.28
CA LEU A 389 -12.44 18.41 -12.83
C LEU A 389 -11.56 19.38 -12.01
N ALA A 390 -12.12 20.50 -11.53
CA ALA A 390 -11.43 21.44 -10.63
C ALA A 390 -11.22 20.86 -9.21
N ALA A 391 -12.20 20.12 -8.68
CA ALA A 391 -12.06 19.36 -7.44
C ALA A 391 -10.99 18.25 -7.56
N ARG A 392 -10.74 17.75 -8.77
CA ARG A 392 -9.61 16.85 -9.06
C ARG A 392 -8.26 17.55 -9.17
N ARG A 393 -8.22 18.85 -9.48
CA ARG A 393 -6.95 19.58 -9.72
C ARG A 393 -6.14 19.81 -8.45
N TRP A 394 -6.82 20.08 -7.32
CA TRP A 394 -6.15 20.45 -6.06
C TRP A 394 -6.65 19.61 -4.88
N PRO A 395 -6.12 18.38 -4.69
CA PRO A 395 -6.49 17.53 -3.57
C PRO A 395 -6.00 18.06 -2.22
N ALA A 396 -6.81 17.90 -1.15
CA ALA A 396 -6.43 18.33 0.19
C ALA A 396 -5.16 17.60 0.68
N GLY A 397 -4.16 18.36 1.09
CA GLY A 397 -2.86 17.87 1.55
C GLY A 397 -1.73 17.99 0.53
N HIS A 398 -2.03 18.09 -0.77
CA HIS A 398 -1.02 18.22 -1.82
C HIS A 398 -0.22 19.52 -1.70
N ASP A 399 1.06 19.43 -2.06
CA ASP A 399 2.01 20.53 -2.08
C ASP A 399 1.83 21.40 -3.33
N VAL A 400 1.98 22.70 -3.14
CA VAL A 400 1.88 23.72 -4.18
C VAL A 400 2.95 24.77 -3.98
N CYS A 401 3.30 25.47 -5.05
CA CYS A 401 4.14 26.66 -4.99
C CYS A 401 3.41 27.81 -5.66
N HIS A 402 3.49 28.99 -5.04
CA HIS A 402 2.96 30.23 -5.59
C HIS A 402 4.09 31.25 -5.78
N GLU A 403 4.15 31.90 -6.94
CA GLU A 403 5.26 32.80 -7.33
C GLU A 403 5.60 33.87 -6.28
N VAL A 404 4.58 34.41 -5.59
CA VAL A 404 4.74 35.43 -4.53
C VAL A 404 4.87 34.84 -3.12
N HIS A 405 4.28 33.68 -2.85
CA HIS A 405 4.10 33.17 -1.49
C HIS A 405 4.97 31.96 -1.15
N GLY A 406 5.69 31.43 -2.13
CA GLY A 406 6.55 30.27 -1.96
C GLY A 406 5.76 28.97 -1.82
N HIS A 407 6.36 28.02 -1.11
CA HIS A 407 5.81 26.69 -0.90
C HIS A 407 4.63 26.70 0.09
N GLY A 408 3.67 25.82 -0.15
CA GLY A 408 2.53 25.62 0.71
C GLY A 408 1.78 24.35 0.38
N TRP A 409 0.63 24.17 1.01
CA TRP A 409 -0.20 22.99 0.82
C TRP A 409 -1.69 23.33 0.76
N VAL A 410 -2.43 22.53 0.00
CA VAL A 410 -3.88 22.70 -0.19
C VAL A 410 -4.64 22.27 1.07
N GLN A 411 -5.27 23.21 1.76
CA GLN A 411 -6.16 22.88 2.88
C GLN A 411 -7.50 22.33 2.40
N GLY A 412 -7.99 22.83 1.26
CA GLY A 412 -9.23 22.39 0.63
C GLY A 412 -9.47 23.10 -0.68
N SER A 413 -10.31 22.50 -1.52
CA SER A 413 -10.73 23.05 -2.81
C SER A 413 -12.22 22.81 -3.02
N GLY A 414 -12.89 23.75 -3.70
CA GLY A 414 -14.33 23.69 -3.97
C GLY A 414 -14.85 24.99 -4.56
N VAL A 415 -15.95 24.91 -5.32
CA VAL A 415 -16.65 26.07 -5.92
C VAL A 415 -15.68 27.01 -6.67
N GLY A 416 -14.83 26.44 -7.52
CA GLY A 416 -13.85 27.20 -8.32
C GLY A 416 -12.75 27.90 -7.51
N ARG A 417 -12.60 27.61 -6.21
CA ARG A 417 -11.56 28.16 -5.33
C ARG A 417 -10.69 27.09 -4.70
N VAL A 418 -9.47 27.47 -4.37
CA VAL A 418 -8.51 26.65 -3.63
C VAL A 418 -7.92 27.44 -2.48
N THR A 419 -7.95 26.86 -1.28
CA THR A 419 -7.38 27.45 -0.07
C THR A 419 -6.04 26.80 0.22
N VAL A 420 -4.99 27.61 0.24
CA VAL A 420 -3.61 27.17 0.44
C VAL A 420 -3.07 27.77 1.73
N ARG A 421 -2.35 26.96 2.50
CA ARG A 421 -1.54 27.42 3.63
C ARG A 421 -0.07 27.38 3.24
N PHE A 422 0.60 28.53 3.37
CA PHE A 422 2.02 28.68 3.01
C PHE A 422 2.90 28.48 4.24
N GLU A 423 3.34 27.23 4.43
CA GLU A 423 4.22 26.79 5.51
C GLU A 423 5.11 25.64 5.02
N GLU A 424 6.24 25.47 5.67
CA GLU A 424 7.27 24.50 5.30
C GLU A 424 7.61 23.61 6.50
N PRO A 425 8.16 22.40 6.29
CA PRO A 425 8.67 21.58 7.39
C PRO A 425 9.62 22.38 8.28
N GLY A 426 9.38 22.38 9.59
CA GLY A 426 10.18 23.10 10.59
C GLY A 426 9.84 24.59 10.77
N SER A 427 9.00 25.20 9.93
CA SER A 427 8.59 26.61 10.11
C SER A 427 7.51 26.77 11.20
N PRO A 428 7.26 27.99 11.70
CA PRO A 428 6.01 28.29 12.39
C PRO A 428 4.79 28.09 11.47
N PRO A 429 3.57 27.91 12.02
CA PRO A 429 2.35 27.83 11.22
C PRO A 429 2.16 29.03 10.29
N GLY A 430 1.91 28.73 9.01
CA GLY A 430 1.89 29.72 7.94
C GLY A 430 0.59 30.49 7.77
N ARG A 431 0.60 31.47 6.85
CA ARG A 431 -0.60 32.22 6.45
C ARG A 431 -1.46 31.41 5.48
N VAL A 432 -2.77 31.64 5.54
CA VAL A 432 -3.75 31.03 4.63
C VAL A 432 -4.18 32.07 3.59
N ARG A 433 -4.26 31.67 2.32
CA ARG A 433 -4.86 32.46 1.25
C ARG A 433 -5.74 31.59 0.36
N THR A 434 -6.71 32.23 -0.30
CA THR A 434 -7.63 31.57 -1.22
C THR A 434 -7.46 32.15 -2.61
N PHE A 435 -7.28 31.29 -3.59
CA PHE A 435 -7.08 31.64 -4.99
C PHE A 435 -8.21 31.07 -5.84
N ARG A 436 -8.28 31.50 -7.11
CA ARG A 436 -9.07 30.75 -8.10
C ARG A 436 -8.34 29.45 -8.42
N VAL A 437 -9.10 28.41 -8.75
CA VAL A 437 -8.51 27.10 -9.09
C VAL A 437 -7.63 27.13 -10.33
N ASP A 438 -7.78 28.12 -11.20
CA ASP A 438 -7.05 28.36 -12.45
C ASP A 438 -5.98 29.46 -12.33
N ASP A 439 -5.64 29.88 -11.10
CA ASP A 439 -4.61 30.90 -10.88
C ASP A 439 -3.27 30.51 -11.55
N PRO A 440 -2.74 31.33 -12.48
CA PRO A 440 -1.55 30.98 -13.23
C PRO A 440 -0.27 31.01 -12.38
N ALA A 441 -0.28 31.74 -11.25
CA ALA A 441 0.84 31.80 -10.33
C ALA A 441 0.89 30.59 -9.39
N LEU A 442 -0.16 29.76 -9.33
CA LEU A 442 -0.25 28.58 -8.47
C LEU A 442 0.03 27.29 -9.25
N ARG A 443 1.05 26.54 -8.81
CA ARG A 443 1.53 25.33 -9.47
C ARG A 443 1.64 24.18 -8.48
N ALA A 444 1.48 22.94 -8.95
CA ALA A 444 1.80 21.76 -8.15
C ALA A 444 3.31 21.76 -7.84
N ALA A 445 3.66 21.30 -6.64
CA ALA A 445 5.04 21.18 -6.21
C ALA A 445 5.32 19.78 -5.69
N GLU A 446 6.60 19.39 -5.72
CA GLU A 446 7.06 18.20 -5.02
C GLU A 446 7.11 18.46 -3.50
N PRO A 447 6.98 17.41 -2.67
CA PRO A 447 7.10 17.54 -1.23
C PRO A 447 8.52 17.97 -0.85
N LEU A 448 8.62 18.90 0.09
CA LEU A 448 9.90 19.26 0.72
C LEU A 448 10.36 18.14 1.67
N PRO A 449 11.68 17.96 1.86
CA PRO A 449 12.21 17.04 2.85
C PRO A 449 11.76 17.45 4.26
N LEU A 450 11.44 16.46 5.10
CA LEU A 450 10.99 16.71 6.49
C LEU A 450 12.11 17.29 7.36
N VAL A 451 13.34 16.85 7.13
CA VAL A 451 14.57 17.33 7.77
C VAL A 451 15.47 17.89 6.65
N ARG A 452 15.85 19.17 6.74
CA ARG A 452 16.64 19.85 5.69
C ARG A 452 18.10 19.42 5.70
N ASP A 453 18.68 19.34 6.89
CA ASP A 453 20.08 19.01 7.12
C ASP A 453 20.15 17.70 7.89
N ALA A 454 19.69 16.61 7.26
CA ALA A 454 19.72 15.30 7.88
C ALA A 454 21.19 14.91 8.16
N PRO A 455 21.51 14.45 9.38
CA PRO A 455 22.85 13.99 9.72
C PRO A 455 23.30 12.83 8.83
N ASP A 456 24.60 12.79 8.53
CA ASP A 456 25.17 11.70 7.74
C ASP A 456 25.35 10.44 8.61
N TYR A 457 24.47 9.47 8.38
CA TYR A 457 24.53 8.14 9.00
C TYR A 457 25.35 7.13 8.17
N SER A 458 26.15 7.58 7.20
CA SER A 458 26.99 6.72 6.35
C SER A 458 27.97 5.83 7.15
N SER A 459 28.41 6.31 8.30
CA SER A 459 29.34 5.64 9.22
C SER A 459 28.66 4.89 10.37
N TRP A 460 27.32 4.93 10.44
CA TRP A 460 26.54 4.23 11.43
C TRP A 460 26.13 2.82 10.93
N PRO A 461 26.06 1.80 11.81
CA PRO A 461 26.41 1.83 13.24
C PRO A 461 27.92 1.99 13.45
N ALA A 462 28.31 2.71 14.52
CA ALA A 462 29.72 2.97 14.83
C ALA A 462 30.53 1.66 14.80
N SER A 463 31.67 1.68 14.12
CA SER A 463 32.50 0.52 13.79
C SER A 463 32.70 -0.46 14.95
N ARG A 464 32.38 -1.73 14.70
CA ARG A 464 32.44 -2.85 15.65
C ARG A 464 33.85 -3.04 16.22
N PRO A 465 34.00 -3.47 17.49
CA PRO A 465 35.23 -4.12 17.93
C PRO A 465 35.46 -5.37 17.07
N LYS A 466 36.54 -5.40 16.29
CA LYS A 466 37.08 -6.64 15.74
C LYS A 466 37.62 -7.48 16.90
N SER A 467 36.99 -8.62 17.21
CA SER A 467 37.72 -9.85 17.56
C SER A 467 36.78 -11.01 17.92
N ARG A 468 36.68 -11.99 17.03
CA ARG A 468 36.97 -13.38 17.38
C ARG A 468 37.83 -13.98 16.26
N SER A 469 39.14 -13.85 16.45
CA SER A 469 40.13 -14.71 15.81
C SER A 469 39.79 -16.18 16.09
N GLY A 470 39.93 -17.02 15.06
CA GLY A 470 39.34 -18.35 14.98
C GLY A 470 39.71 -19.31 16.11
N ALA A 471 38.73 -20.11 16.51
CA ALA A 471 38.96 -21.37 17.19
C ALA A 471 39.41 -22.40 16.14
N GLY A 472 40.59 -22.97 16.39
CA GLY A 472 41.34 -23.79 15.44
C GLY A 472 40.67 -25.09 15.02
N SER A 473 41.03 -25.53 13.82
CA SER A 473 40.90 -26.92 13.39
C SER A 473 41.74 -27.84 14.27
N PRO A 474 41.24 -29.00 14.72
CA PRO A 474 42.09 -30.01 15.32
C PRO A 474 42.89 -30.70 14.21
N GLY A 475 44.20 -30.50 14.24
CA GLY A 475 45.15 -31.14 13.32
C GLY A 475 45.16 -32.66 13.48
N ALA A 476 45.09 -33.34 12.35
CA ALA A 476 45.27 -34.78 12.23
C ALA A 476 46.70 -35.18 12.61
N ALA A 477 46.80 -36.26 13.38
CA ALA A 477 48.04 -36.90 13.75
C ALA A 477 48.62 -37.73 12.59
N SER A 478 49.92 -37.61 12.36
CA SER A 478 50.78 -38.72 11.88
C SER A 478 52.25 -38.33 11.96
N SER A 479 52.96 -38.96 12.89
CA SER A 479 54.43 -39.12 12.98
C SER A 479 55.00 -39.99 11.84
N PRO A 480 56.34 -40.17 11.70
CA PRO A 480 57.46 -39.62 12.48
C PRO A 480 58.38 -38.64 11.73
#